data_AF-A0A379B4Y6-F1
#
_entry.id   AF-A0A379B4Y6-F1
#
_cell.length_a   1.000
_cell.length_b   1.000
_cell.length_c   1.000
_cell.angle_alpha   90.00
_cell.angle_beta   90.00
_cell.angle_gamma   90.00
#
_symmetry.space_group_name_H-M   'P 1'
#
loop_
_entity.id
_entity.type
_entity.pdbx_description
1 polymer ?
#
loop_
_entity_poly.entity_id
_entity_poly.type
_entity_poly.pdbx_seq_one_letter_code
_entity_poly.pdbx_strand_id
1 'polypeptide(L)'
;MQQALHPYKNILISVVQYIQEFGNKPLNGIDNRPKCRCLLCKQEVFEKHMSTVSSSQGNFSHYPNRGYCPIKSQSVVSYSHCVPAIPNKQRALWLKQQFRKNWRQHYKQINHLAKNLKPIEFIQLLTIANQQRIWEYDQLQEYQLPYVLVTLA
;
A
#
# COMPACT_ATOMS: atom_id res chain seq x y z
N MET A 1 -6.85 6.40 10.74
CA MET A 1 -7.91 5.44 11.13
C MET A 1 -9.20 6.22 11.20
N GLN A 2 -10.27 5.79 10.52
CA GLN A 2 -11.53 6.57 10.46
C GLN A 2 -12.29 6.57 11.80
N GLN A 3 -12.17 5.49 12.57
CA GLN A 3 -12.75 5.36 13.90
C GLN A 3 -11.69 4.99 14.93
N ALA A 4 -11.97 5.28 16.19
CA ALA A 4 -11.20 4.89 17.36
C ALA A 4 -12.15 4.43 18.49
N LEU A 5 -11.61 3.84 19.55
CA LEU A 5 -12.37 3.56 20.76
C LEU A 5 -12.54 4.85 21.56
N HIS A 6 -13.76 5.06 22.04
CA HIS A 6 -14.10 6.17 22.91
C HIS A 6 -13.22 6.16 24.18
N PRO A 7 -12.84 7.34 24.73
CA PRO A 7 -11.92 7.42 25.86
C PRO A 7 -12.40 6.62 27.08
N TYR A 8 -13.69 6.72 27.39
CA TYR A 8 -14.30 6.13 28.59
C TYR A 8 -15.21 4.92 28.32
N LYS A 9 -15.55 4.66 27.06
CA LYS A 9 -16.56 3.68 26.66
C LYS A 9 -15.89 2.71 25.70
N ASN A 10 -16.23 1.43 25.74
CA ASN A 10 -15.73 0.46 24.76
C ASN A 10 -16.60 0.45 23.49
N ILE A 11 -16.90 1.65 22.97
CA ILE A 11 -17.64 1.85 21.72
C ILE A 11 -16.75 2.57 20.72
N LEU A 12 -17.03 2.38 19.43
CA LEU A 12 -16.34 3.10 18.36
C LEU A 12 -16.89 4.52 18.23
N ILE A 13 -16.00 5.48 17.97
CA ILE A 13 -16.31 6.88 17.75
C ILE A 13 -15.55 7.42 16.53
N SER A 14 -16.20 8.26 15.73
CA SER A 14 -15.58 9.02 14.63
C SER A 14 -15.00 10.35 15.12
N VAL A 15 -14.17 11.01 14.31
CA VAL A 15 -13.64 12.35 14.66
C VAL A 15 -14.77 13.37 14.80
N VAL A 16 -15.79 13.29 13.94
CA VAL A 16 -16.97 14.18 14.01
C VAL A 16 -17.71 14.00 15.33
N GLN A 17 -17.99 12.75 15.73
CA GLN A 17 -18.65 12.46 17.00
C GLN A 17 -17.80 12.88 18.20
N TYR A 18 -16.48 12.68 18.14
CA TYR A 18 -15.55 13.11 19.18
C TYR A 18 -15.56 14.63 19.35
N ILE A 19 -15.56 15.39 18.26
CA ILE A 19 -15.65 16.86 18.30
C ILE A 19 -17.02 17.31 18.83
N GLN A 20 -18.10 16.62 18.49
CA GLN A 20 -19.44 16.90 19.03
C GLN A 20 -19.51 16.68 20.55
N GLU A 21 -18.87 15.63 21.06
CA GLU A 21 -18.91 15.27 22.50
C GLU A 21 -17.91 16.08 23.34
N PHE A 22 -16.69 16.32 22.85
CA PHE A 22 -15.59 16.92 23.63
C PHE A 22 -15.16 18.30 23.13
N GLY A 23 -15.77 18.81 22.06
CA GLY A 23 -15.46 20.10 21.48
C GLY A 23 -14.25 20.11 20.55
N ASN A 24 -14.07 21.28 19.90
CA ASN A 24 -12.94 21.54 19.01
C ASN A 24 -11.63 21.61 19.79
N LYS A 25 -10.53 21.31 19.09
CA LYS A 25 -9.19 21.49 19.65
C LYS A 25 -8.96 22.97 19.98
N PRO A 26 -8.46 23.31 21.18
CA PRO A 26 -8.16 24.70 21.51
C PRO A 26 -7.11 25.26 20.56
N LEU A 27 -7.34 26.48 20.06
CA LEU A 27 -6.42 27.16 19.13
C LEU A 27 -5.11 27.53 19.83
N ASN A 28 -5.19 27.94 21.10
CA ASN A 28 -4.07 28.28 21.96
C ASN A 28 -4.33 27.70 23.35
N GLY A 29 -3.42 26.87 23.87
CA GLY A 29 -3.51 26.30 25.22
C GLY A 29 -3.33 24.79 25.28
N ILE A 30 -3.45 24.26 26.49
CA ILE A 30 -3.32 22.82 26.78
C ILE A 30 -4.61 22.11 26.35
N ASP A 31 -4.48 21.08 25.52
CA ASP A 31 -5.61 20.25 25.10
C ASP A 31 -5.97 19.20 26.16
N ASN A 32 -6.86 19.59 27.07
CA ASN A 32 -7.36 18.76 28.18
C ASN A 32 -8.46 17.76 27.77
N ARG A 33 -8.84 17.70 26.48
CA ARG A 33 -9.85 16.73 26.02
C ARG A 33 -9.31 15.30 26.16
N PRO A 34 -10.18 14.34 26.56
CA PRO A 34 -9.77 12.97 26.79
C PRO A 34 -9.36 12.28 25.50
N LYS A 35 -8.31 11.46 25.54
CA LYS A 35 -7.75 10.85 24.32
C LYS A 35 -8.47 9.56 23.96
N CYS A 36 -8.86 9.44 22.69
CA CYS A 36 -9.38 8.19 22.14
C CYS A 36 -8.28 7.12 22.14
N ARG A 37 -8.67 5.85 21.99
CA ARG A 37 -7.76 4.70 21.98
C ARG A 37 -7.81 3.96 20.65
N CYS A 38 -6.68 3.46 20.18
CA CYS A 38 -6.63 2.61 18.99
C CYS A 38 -7.46 1.34 19.20
N LEU A 39 -8.26 0.93 18.20
CA LEU A 39 -9.05 -0.30 18.28
C LEU A 39 -8.19 -1.57 18.42
N LEU A 40 -6.95 -1.57 17.93
CA LEU A 40 -6.05 -2.71 17.94
C LEU A 40 -5.10 -2.71 19.13
N CYS A 41 -4.17 -1.74 19.20
CA CYS A 41 -3.15 -1.71 20.26
C CYS A 41 -3.61 -0.99 21.53
N LYS A 42 -4.82 -0.43 21.56
CA LYS A 42 -5.40 0.32 22.70
C LYS A 42 -4.63 1.56 23.16
N GLN A 43 -3.54 1.92 22.47
CA GLN A 43 -2.78 3.14 22.73
C GLN A 43 -3.58 4.39 22.42
N GLU A 44 -3.24 5.50 23.08
CA GLU A 44 -3.85 6.80 22.82
C GLU A 44 -3.61 7.28 21.39
N VAL A 45 -4.65 7.86 20.81
CA VAL A 45 -4.65 8.45 19.47
C VAL A 45 -5.25 9.84 19.52
N PHE A 46 -4.85 10.69 18.58
CA PHE A 46 -5.36 12.05 18.42
C PHE A 46 -6.08 12.21 17.08
N GLU A 47 -7.03 13.12 17.02
CA GLU A 47 -7.68 13.52 15.79
C GLU A 47 -6.75 14.35 14.90
N LYS A 48 -6.53 13.87 13.69
CA LYS A 48 -5.80 14.56 12.62
C LYS A 48 -6.84 15.20 11.70
N HIS A 49 -6.75 16.53 11.59
CA HIS A 49 -7.70 17.35 10.84
C HIS A 49 -7.79 16.99 9.37
N MET A 50 -8.93 17.37 8.79
CA MET A 50 -9.34 17.14 7.41
C MET A 50 -8.44 17.95 6.47
N SER A 51 -7.63 17.28 5.67
CA SER A 51 -6.83 17.95 4.65
C SER A 51 -6.69 17.17 3.35
N THR A 52 -7.49 16.13 3.14
CA THR A 52 -7.44 15.32 1.92
C THR A 52 -8.83 14.85 1.50
N VAL A 53 -9.02 14.69 0.18
CA VAL A 53 -10.25 14.15 -0.45
C VAL A 53 -10.63 12.78 0.13
N SER A 54 -9.64 11.99 0.55
CA SER A 54 -9.82 10.67 1.14
C SER A 54 -10.19 10.67 2.64
N SER A 55 -10.23 11.84 3.29
CA SER A 55 -10.41 11.97 4.74
C SER A 55 -11.31 13.15 5.10
N SER A 56 -12.40 13.32 4.35
CA SER A 56 -13.38 14.41 4.50
C SER A 56 -14.11 14.44 5.85
N GLN A 57 -13.92 13.44 6.72
CA GLN A 57 -14.47 13.41 8.08
C GLN A 57 -13.38 13.39 9.17
N GLY A 58 -12.11 13.58 8.77
CA GLY A 58 -10.96 13.48 9.67
C GLY A 58 -10.55 12.04 9.97
N ASN A 59 -9.40 11.87 10.62
CA ASN A 59 -8.86 10.56 10.98
C ASN A 59 -8.18 10.59 12.35
N PHE A 60 -8.24 9.50 13.10
CA PHE A 60 -7.38 9.29 14.25
C PHE A 60 -5.99 8.79 13.84
N SER A 61 -4.97 9.31 14.52
CA SER A 61 -3.55 9.01 14.33
C SER A 61 -2.88 8.73 15.66
N HIS A 62 -1.89 7.83 15.68
CA HIS A 62 -1.06 7.61 16.85
C HIS A 62 -0.12 8.80 17.06
N TYR A 63 0.14 9.17 18.31
CA TYR A 63 1.23 10.06 18.64
C TYR A 63 2.58 9.45 18.19
N PRO A 64 3.55 10.29 17.76
CA PRO A 64 4.88 9.81 17.43
C PRO A 64 5.51 9.09 18.63
N ASN A 65 6.34 8.09 18.36
CA ASN A 65 7.14 7.34 19.35
C ASN A 65 6.34 6.61 20.47
N ARG A 66 5.03 6.37 20.32
CA ARG A 66 4.22 5.60 21.29
C ARG A 66 4.38 4.07 21.22
N GLY A 67 5.39 3.54 20.51
CA GLY A 67 5.61 2.10 20.39
C GLY A 67 4.87 1.43 19.23
N TYR A 68 4.70 0.12 19.32
CA TYR A 68 4.23 -0.74 18.22
C TYR A 68 2.70 -0.76 18.10
N CYS A 69 2.20 -0.63 16.86
CA CYS A 69 0.80 -0.85 16.52
C CYS A 69 0.72 -1.92 15.41
N PRO A 70 -0.10 -2.98 15.55
CA PRO A 70 -0.24 -4.03 14.54
C PRO A 70 -0.66 -3.54 13.13
N ILE A 71 -1.34 -2.38 13.02
CA ILE A 71 -1.62 -1.79 11.70
C ILE A 71 -0.33 -1.40 10.97
N LYS A 72 0.67 -0.88 11.69
CA LYS A 72 1.95 -0.48 11.08
C LYS A 72 2.74 -1.67 10.56
N SER A 73 2.55 -2.87 11.12
CA SER A 73 3.19 -4.09 10.63
C SER A 73 2.38 -4.81 9.55
N GLN A 74 1.05 -4.71 9.55
CA GLN A 74 0.23 -5.26 8.46
C GLN A 74 0.41 -4.49 7.14
N SER A 75 0.77 -3.19 7.18
CA SER A 75 1.23 -2.48 5.98
C SER A 75 2.60 -2.91 5.46
N VAL A 76 3.28 -3.85 6.15
CA VAL A 76 4.56 -4.45 5.75
C VAL A 76 4.36 -5.80 5.06
N VAL A 77 3.11 -6.23 4.80
CA VAL A 77 2.91 -7.39 3.91
C VAL A 77 3.49 -7.01 2.55
N SER A 78 4.64 -7.60 2.25
CA SER A 78 5.35 -7.36 1.00
C SER A 78 4.42 -7.73 -0.15
N TYR A 79 4.25 -6.80 -1.10
CA TYR A 79 3.46 -7.03 -2.31
C TYR A 79 3.96 -8.23 -3.13
N SER A 80 5.15 -8.76 -2.81
CA SER A 80 5.66 -10.02 -3.36
C SER A 80 4.72 -11.22 -3.21
N HIS A 81 3.80 -11.20 -2.24
CA HIS A 81 2.79 -12.26 -2.06
C HIS A 81 1.45 -11.96 -2.75
N CYS A 82 1.28 -10.78 -3.34
CA CYS A 82 0.09 -10.41 -4.08
C CYS A 82 0.16 -11.00 -5.49
N VAL A 83 -0.38 -12.21 -5.65
CA VAL A 83 -0.58 -12.85 -6.95
C VAL A 83 -1.95 -12.49 -7.55
N PRO A 84 -2.17 -12.65 -8.86
CA PRO A 84 -3.46 -12.37 -9.49
C PRO A 84 -4.59 -13.17 -8.82
N ALA A 85 -5.62 -12.46 -8.34
CA ALA A 85 -6.80 -13.08 -7.72
C ALA A 85 -7.60 -13.93 -8.73
N ILE A 86 -7.66 -13.48 -9.99
CA ILE A 86 -8.31 -14.17 -11.10
C ILE A 86 -7.27 -14.35 -12.21
N PRO A 87 -6.52 -15.46 -12.20
CA PRO A 87 -5.44 -15.68 -13.16
C PRO A 87 -5.97 -16.05 -14.55
N ASN A 88 -5.46 -15.39 -15.60
CA ASN A 88 -5.76 -15.73 -17.00
C ASN A 88 -4.61 -16.48 -17.66
N LYS A 89 -4.62 -17.81 -17.56
CA LYS A 89 -3.53 -18.68 -18.07
C LYS A 89 -3.38 -18.63 -19.59
N GLN A 90 -4.48 -18.53 -20.34
CA GLN A 90 -4.43 -18.48 -21.80
C GLN A 90 -3.77 -17.18 -22.27
N ARG A 91 -4.16 -16.05 -21.67
CA ARG A 91 -3.54 -14.76 -21.93
C ARG A 91 -2.07 -14.75 -21.54
N ALA A 92 -1.71 -15.37 -20.41
CA ALA A 92 -0.32 -15.50 -19.97
C ALA A 92 0.55 -16.24 -20.99
N LEU A 93 0.05 -17.33 -21.58
CA LEU A 93 0.75 -18.07 -22.62
C LEU A 93 0.97 -17.21 -23.87
N TRP A 94 -0.07 -16.49 -24.31
CA TRP A 94 0.04 -15.55 -25.43
C TRP A 94 1.07 -14.47 -25.14
N LEU A 95 1.04 -13.88 -23.94
CA LEU A 95 1.93 -12.79 -23.55
C LEU A 95 3.40 -13.24 -23.48
N LYS A 96 3.64 -14.44 -22.93
CA LYS A 96 4.96 -15.08 -22.94
C LYS A 96 5.47 -15.33 -24.37
N GLN A 97 4.59 -15.74 -25.28
CA GLN A 97 4.96 -15.92 -26.69
C GLN A 97 5.32 -14.59 -27.36
N GLN A 98 4.55 -13.52 -27.14
CA GLN A 98 4.88 -12.20 -27.69
C GLN A 98 6.20 -11.67 -27.13
N PHE A 99 6.37 -11.75 -25.80
CA PHE A 99 7.63 -11.37 -25.16
C PHE A 99 8.82 -12.14 -25.74
N ARG A 100 8.68 -13.46 -25.94
CA ARG A 100 9.75 -14.28 -26.55
C ARG A 100 10.04 -13.88 -27.99
N LYS A 101 9.03 -13.49 -28.78
CA LYS A 101 9.26 -12.99 -30.15
C LYS A 101 10.03 -11.67 -30.15
N ASN A 102 9.72 -10.79 -29.20
CA ASN A 102 10.26 -9.43 -29.13
C ASN A 102 11.36 -9.24 -28.06
N TRP A 103 11.97 -10.33 -27.58
CA TRP A 103 12.80 -10.32 -26.36
C TRP A 103 13.98 -9.34 -26.42
N ARG A 104 14.58 -9.14 -27.60
CA ARG A 104 15.71 -8.20 -27.79
C ARG A 104 15.28 -6.75 -27.58
N GLN A 105 14.08 -6.39 -28.06
CA GLN A 105 13.51 -5.07 -27.87
C GLN A 105 13.19 -4.83 -26.40
N HIS A 106 12.55 -5.82 -25.75
CA HIS A 106 12.27 -5.77 -24.32
C HIS A 106 13.54 -5.63 -23.48
N TYR A 107 14.57 -6.43 -23.76
CA TYR A 107 15.87 -6.32 -23.09
C TYR A 107 16.48 -4.92 -23.25
N LYS A 108 16.49 -4.37 -24.47
CA LYS A 108 17.02 -3.03 -24.74
C LYS A 108 16.28 -1.97 -23.92
N GLN A 109 14.95 -2.06 -23.84
CA GLN A 109 14.14 -1.11 -23.08
C GLN A 109 14.37 -1.22 -21.57
N ILE A 110 14.42 -2.44 -21.03
CA ILE A 110 14.68 -2.66 -19.60
C ILE A 110 16.09 -2.20 -19.24
N ASN A 111 17.09 -2.52 -20.05
CA ASN A 111 18.47 -2.07 -19.84
C ASN A 111 18.58 -0.53 -19.88
N HIS A 112 17.82 0.12 -20.77
CA HIS A 112 17.76 1.58 -20.80
C HIS A 112 17.17 2.17 -19.50
N LEU A 113 16.13 1.56 -18.95
CA LEU A 113 15.49 1.98 -17.70
C LEU A 113 16.38 1.73 -16.47
N ALA A 114 16.98 0.55 -16.38
CA ALA A 114 17.78 0.12 -15.23
C ALA A 114 19.21 0.68 -15.22
N LYS A 115 19.72 1.13 -16.37
CA LYS A 115 21.09 1.62 -16.59
C LYS A 115 22.17 0.58 -16.23
N ASN A 116 22.58 -0.20 -17.24
CA ASN A 116 23.62 -1.25 -17.17
C ASN A 116 23.14 -2.61 -16.63
N LEU A 117 21.94 -3.02 -17.00
CA LEU A 117 21.42 -4.37 -16.75
C LEU A 117 22.30 -5.42 -17.43
N LYS A 118 22.83 -6.36 -16.64
CA LYS A 118 23.58 -7.51 -17.13
C LYS A 118 22.62 -8.60 -17.64
N PRO A 119 23.03 -9.44 -18.61
CA PRO A 119 22.20 -10.55 -19.07
C PRO A 119 21.74 -11.50 -17.96
N ILE A 120 22.58 -11.73 -16.95
CA ILE A 120 22.22 -12.59 -15.81
C ILE A 120 21.12 -11.97 -14.94
N GLU A 121 21.16 -10.66 -14.72
CA GLU A 121 20.14 -9.92 -13.98
C GLU A 121 18.81 -9.96 -14.76
N PHE A 122 18.86 -9.82 -16.08
CA PHE A 122 17.66 -9.98 -16.91
C PHE A 122 17.01 -11.35 -16.77
N ILE A 123 17.79 -12.44 -16.75
CA ILE A 123 17.26 -13.80 -16.52
C ILE A 123 16.65 -13.92 -15.11
N GLN A 124 17.25 -13.27 -14.11
CA GLN A 124 16.70 -13.22 -12.75
C GLN A 124 15.36 -12.50 -12.71
N LEU A 125 15.20 -11.36 -13.40
CA LEU A 125 13.92 -10.66 -13.52
C LEU A 125 12.84 -11.56 -14.11
N LEU A 126 13.16 -12.31 -15.16
CA LEU A 126 12.21 -13.26 -15.76
C LEU A 126 11.85 -14.40 -14.80
N THR A 127 12.81 -14.84 -13.98
CA THR A 127 12.59 -15.87 -12.95
C THR A 127 11.64 -15.36 -11.88
N ILE A 128 11.86 -14.15 -11.35
CA ILE A 128 10.99 -13.50 -10.37
C ILE A 128 9.59 -13.28 -10.96
N ALA A 129 9.50 -12.80 -12.20
CA ALA A 129 8.22 -12.58 -12.86
C ALA A 129 7.40 -13.88 -13.02
N ASN A 130 8.06 -15.02 -13.23
CA ASN A 130 7.40 -16.32 -13.24
C ASN A 130 6.92 -16.72 -11.84
N GLN A 131 7.74 -16.55 -10.80
CA GLN A 131 7.38 -16.87 -9.41
C GLN A 131 6.20 -16.03 -8.92
N GLN A 132 6.17 -14.74 -9.27
CA GLN A 132 5.09 -13.81 -8.92
C GLN A 132 3.89 -13.89 -9.86
N ARG A 133 3.90 -14.80 -10.85
CA ARG A 133 2.80 -14.99 -11.81
C ARG A 133 2.39 -13.71 -12.55
N ILE A 134 3.37 -12.83 -12.84
CA ILE A 134 3.15 -11.53 -13.50
C ILE A 134 2.43 -11.69 -14.84
N TRP A 135 2.69 -12.77 -15.56
CA TRP A 135 2.08 -13.06 -16.85
C TRP A 135 0.57 -13.30 -16.79
N GLU A 136 0.03 -13.64 -15.61
CA GLU A 136 -1.36 -14.05 -15.41
C GLU A 136 -2.28 -12.89 -15.02
N TYR A 137 -1.76 -11.65 -14.91
CA TYR A 137 -2.58 -10.45 -14.75
C TYR A 137 -3.41 -10.20 -16.01
N ASP A 138 -4.74 -10.25 -15.87
CA ASP A 138 -5.70 -10.32 -16.99
C ASP A 138 -5.56 -9.19 -18.03
N GLN A 139 -5.34 -7.96 -17.56
CA GLN A 139 -5.25 -6.77 -18.42
C GLN A 139 -3.82 -6.36 -18.76
N LEU A 140 -2.82 -7.18 -18.44
CA LEU A 140 -1.43 -6.86 -18.76
C LEU A 140 -1.19 -6.93 -20.27
N GLN A 141 -0.68 -5.82 -20.82
CA GLN A 141 -0.35 -5.67 -22.23
C GLN A 141 1.17 -5.76 -22.43
N GLU A 142 1.60 -6.22 -23.60
CA GLU A 142 3.02 -6.51 -23.86
C GLU A 142 3.92 -5.30 -23.67
N TYR A 143 3.52 -4.11 -24.15
CA TYR A 143 4.33 -2.90 -24.03
C TYR A 143 4.56 -2.48 -22.58
N GLN A 144 3.75 -2.96 -21.64
CA GLN A 144 3.88 -2.67 -20.22
C GLN A 144 4.96 -3.54 -19.56
N LEU A 145 5.33 -4.67 -20.17
CA LEU A 145 6.26 -5.65 -19.59
C LEU A 145 7.61 -5.06 -19.21
N PRO A 146 8.28 -4.21 -20.01
CA PRO A 146 9.55 -3.61 -19.62
C PRO A 146 9.47 -2.80 -18.32
N TYR A 147 8.37 -2.07 -18.13
CA TYR A 147 8.15 -1.25 -16.94
C TYR A 147 7.81 -2.11 -15.72
N VAL A 148 7.01 -3.16 -15.90
CA VAL A 148 6.71 -4.08 -14.80
C VAL A 148 7.96 -4.83 -14.38
N LEU A 149 8.72 -5.38 -15.34
CA LEU A 149 9.92 -6.16 -15.05
C LEU A 149 11.01 -5.34 -14.36
N VAL A 150 11.18 -4.04 -14.66
CA VAL A 150 12.19 -3.22 -13.96
C VAL A 150 11.82 -2.97 -12.49
N THR A 151 10.54 -3.02 -12.12
CA THR A 151 10.14 -2.91 -10.70
C THR A 151 10.46 -4.15 -9.87
N LEU A 152 10.91 -5.23 -10.52
CA LEU A 152 11.35 -6.47 -9.86
C LEU A 152 12.87 -6.49 -9.58
N ALA A 153 13.60 -5.47 -10.03
CA ALA A 153 15.05 -5.32 -9.90
C ALA A 153 15.46 -4.74 -8.54
#